data_AF-A0A7Y5CBQ7-F1
#
_entry.id   AF-A0A7Y5CBQ7-F1
#
_cell.length_a   1.000
_cell.length_b   1.000
_cell.length_c   1.000
_cell.angle_alpha   90.00
_cell.angle_beta   90.00
_cell.angle_gamma   90.00
#
_symmetry.space_group_name_H-M   'P 1'
#
loop_
_entity.id
_entity.type
_entity.pdbx_description
1 polymer ?
#
loop_
_entity_poly.entity_id
_entity_poly.type
_entity_poly.pdbx_seq_one_letter_code
_entity_poly.pdbx_strand_id
1 'polypeptide(L)'
;MDLAEKVKSLREARRLSVEELAESSGISKPYIWQIESGRRANPTGEVLRKLAAALGTTVSDLVGVPEIISKDVLAKVPKGLRDLARKRGKEIGLQEQDVEMLKQIHFRGRRPEKSEDWELVFLFLKRILG
;
A
#
# COMPACT_ATOMS: atom_id res chain seq x y z
N MET A 1 -6.02 8.34 3.42
CA MET A 1 -6.85 7.31 4.10
C MET A 1 -6.25 5.98 3.73
N ASP A 2 -5.81 5.22 4.72
CA ASP A 2 -5.24 3.90 4.48
C ASP A 2 -6.34 2.85 4.26
N LEU A 3 -5.95 1.61 3.93
CA LEU A 3 -6.89 0.52 3.69
C LEU A 3 -7.77 0.22 4.92
N ALA A 4 -7.21 0.29 6.13
CA ALA A 4 -7.91 -0.06 7.37
C ALA A 4 -9.06 0.91 7.64
N GLU A 5 -8.76 2.21 7.59
CA GLU A 5 -9.73 3.28 7.69
C GLU A 5 -10.78 3.21 6.58
N LYS A 6 -10.36 2.87 5.35
CA LYS A 6 -11.26 2.78 4.20
C LYS A 6 -12.27 1.65 4.34
N VAL A 7 -11.82 0.46 4.73
CA VAL A 7 -12.70 -0.70 4.95
C VAL A 7 -13.68 -0.41 6.08
N LYS A 8 -13.19 0.10 7.21
CA LYS A 8 -14.03 0.43 8.37
C LYS A 8 -15.09 1.49 8.03
N SER A 9 -14.68 2.58 7.39
CA SER A 9 -15.60 3.67 7.02
C SER A 9 -16.68 3.22 6.03
N LEU A 10 -16.34 2.38 5.04
CA LEU A 10 -17.30 1.83 4.09
C LEU A 10 -18.28 0.84 4.73
N ARG A 11 -17.80 0.05 5.71
CA ARG A 11 -18.65 -0.86 6.50
C ARG A 11 -19.66 -0.08 7.33
N GLU A 12 -19.19 0.94 8.05
CA GLU A 12 -20.02 1.79 8.91
C GLU A 12 -21.01 2.63 8.09
N ALA A 13 -20.60 3.16 6.95
CA ALA A 13 -21.49 3.87 6.02
C ALA A 13 -22.64 2.98 5.51
N ARG A 14 -22.42 1.67 5.41
CA ARG A 14 -23.43 0.67 5.06
C ARG A 14 -24.19 0.10 6.26
N ARG A 15 -23.88 0.57 7.48
CA ARG A 15 -24.45 0.10 8.74
C ARG A 15 -24.26 -1.41 8.97
N LEU A 16 -23.19 -1.97 8.42
CA LEU A 16 -22.84 -3.37 8.63
C LEU A 16 -22.04 -3.53 9.93
N SER A 17 -22.37 -4.54 10.70
CA SER A 17 -21.49 -5.09 11.73
C SER A 17 -20.31 -5.83 11.09
N VAL A 18 -19.27 -6.10 11.89
CA VAL A 18 -18.12 -6.91 11.43
C VAL A 18 -18.57 -8.35 11.10
N GLU A 19 -19.61 -8.85 11.79
CA GLU A 19 -20.19 -10.18 11.51
C GLU A 19 -20.87 -10.20 10.14
N GLU A 20 -21.72 -9.22 9.84
CA GLU A 20 -22.43 -9.16 8.55
C GLU A 20 -21.47 -8.96 7.37
N LEU A 21 -20.38 -8.21 7.58
CA LEU A 21 -19.31 -8.12 6.57
C LEU A 21 -18.57 -9.45 6.41
N ALA A 22 -18.36 -10.20 7.50
CA ALA A 22 -17.74 -11.52 7.45
C ALA A 22 -18.57 -12.51 6.63
N GLU A 23 -19.87 -12.58 6.91
CA GLU A 23 -20.81 -13.45 6.21
C GLU A 23 -20.89 -13.09 4.71
N SER A 24 -21.09 -11.82 4.39
CA SER A 24 -21.26 -11.37 2.99
C SER A 24 -19.97 -11.47 2.16
N SER A 25 -18.79 -11.32 2.77
CA SER A 25 -17.51 -11.42 2.07
C SER A 25 -16.91 -12.83 2.06
N GLY A 26 -17.39 -13.73 2.91
CA GLY A 26 -16.78 -15.05 3.12
C GLY A 26 -15.39 -14.97 3.77
N ILE A 27 -15.08 -13.89 4.48
CA ILE A 27 -13.84 -13.67 5.22
C ILE A 27 -14.14 -13.80 6.71
N SER A 28 -13.26 -14.45 7.47
CA SER A 28 -13.51 -14.62 8.90
C SER A 28 -13.53 -13.28 9.65
N LYS A 29 -14.44 -13.14 10.61
CA LYS A 29 -14.57 -11.97 11.49
C LYS A 29 -13.22 -11.53 12.13
N PRO A 30 -12.37 -12.44 12.65
CA PRO A 30 -11.07 -12.04 13.20
C PRO A 30 -10.14 -11.42 12.14
N TYR A 31 -10.23 -11.88 10.89
CA TYR A 31 -9.40 -11.37 9.81
C TYR A 31 -9.86 -9.97 9.36
N ILE A 32 -11.17 -9.74 9.26
CA ILE A 32 -11.72 -8.39 9.02
C ILE A 32 -11.28 -7.43 10.13
N TRP A 33 -11.36 -7.86 11.39
CA TRP A 33 -10.90 -7.04 12.51
C TRP A 33 -9.40 -6.71 12.42
N GLN A 34 -8.56 -7.67 12.01
CA GLN A 34 -7.13 -7.42 11.78
C GLN A 34 -6.89 -6.40 10.66
N ILE A 35 -7.72 -6.40 9.60
CA ILE A 35 -7.66 -5.40 8.53
C ILE A 35 -8.09 -4.02 9.06
N GLU A 36 -9.27 -3.92 9.68
CA GLU A 36 -9.81 -2.64 10.19
C GLU A 36 -8.98 -2.03 11.32
N SER A 37 -8.17 -2.83 12.01
CA SER A 37 -7.24 -2.36 13.05
C SER A 37 -5.84 -2.04 12.52
N GLY A 38 -5.59 -2.20 11.21
CA GLY A 38 -4.27 -1.98 10.59
C GLY A 38 -3.23 -3.06 10.91
N ARG A 39 -3.57 -4.09 11.70
CA ARG A 39 -2.67 -5.22 12.01
C ARG A 39 -2.38 -6.10 10.80
N ARG A 40 -3.22 -6.03 9.77
CA ARG A 40 -3.02 -6.69 8.48
C ARG A 40 -3.04 -5.65 7.34
N ALA A 41 -1.88 -5.07 7.06
CA ALA A 41 -1.73 -4.05 6.03
C ALA A 41 -1.75 -4.59 4.58
N ASN A 42 -1.34 -5.85 4.38
CA ASN A 42 -1.28 -6.49 3.05
C ASN A 42 -2.18 -7.75 2.98
N PRO A 43 -3.50 -7.60 2.75
CA PRO A 43 -4.35 -8.71 2.37
C PRO A 43 -4.02 -9.19 0.95
N THR A 44 -4.38 -10.43 0.62
CA THR A 44 -4.20 -10.93 -0.76
C THR A 44 -5.17 -10.23 -1.71
N GLY A 45 -4.87 -10.26 -3.01
CA GLY A 45 -5.77 -9.71 -4.04
C GLY A 45 -7.16 -10.36 -4.05
N GLU A 46 -7.26 -11.64 -3.64
CA GLU A 46 -8.56 -12.30 -3.49
C GLU A 46 -9.38 -11.74 -2.33
N VAL A 47 -8.75 -11.53 -1.17
CA VAL A 47 -9.41 -10.89 -0.01
C VAL A 47 -9.89 -9.50 -0.39
N LEU A 48 -9.05 -8.70 -1.06
CA LEU A 48 -9.42 -7.35 -1.50
C LEU A 48 -10.63 -7.37 -2.45
N ARG A 49 -10.69 -8.33 -3.39
CA ARG A 49 -11.85 -8.50 -4.28
C ARG A 49 -13.12 -8.85 -3.52
N LYS A 50 -13.04 -9.78 -2.56
CA LYS A 50 -14.18 -10.18 -1.71
C LYS A 50 -14.70 -9.03 -0.87
N LEU A 51 -13.81 -8.27 -0.24
CA LEU A 51 -14.17 -7.05 0.50
C LEU A 51 -14.80 -6.00 -0.41
N ALA A 52 -14.21 -5.75 -1.58
CA ALA A 52 -14.74 -4.76 -2.53
C ALA A 52 -16.17 -5.13 -2.97
N ALA A 53 -16.41 -6.40 -3.28
CA ALA A 53 -17.73 -6.90 -3.64
C ALA A 53 -18.75 -6.75 -2.49
N ALA A 54 -18.41 -7.20 -1.29
CA ALA A 54 -19.29 -7.11 -0.12
C ALA A 54 -19.57 -5.66 0.30
N LEU A 55 -18.58 -4.77 0.14
CA LEU A 55 -18.69 -3.35 0.38
C LEU A 55 -19.16 -2.58 -0.87
N GLY A 56 -19.67 -3.22 -1.93
CA GLY A 56 -20.20 -2.54 -3.12
C GLY A 56 -19.30 -1.41 -3.66
N THR A 57 -18.00 -1.68 -3.78
CA THR A 57 -16.97 -0.74 -4.24
C THR A 57 -15.97 -1.48 -5.13
N THR A 58 -14.91 -0.82 -5.59
CA THR A 58 -13.85 -1.46 -6.37
C THR A 58 -12.61 -1.71 -5.51
N VAL A 59 -11.75 -2.65 -5.94
CA VAL A 59 -10.45 -2.85 -5.27
C VAL A 59 -9.62 -1.57 -5.30
N SER A 60 -9.65 -0.83 -6.41
CA SER A 60 -8.97 0.45 -6.56
C SER A 60 -9.44 1.50 -5.57
N ASP A 61 -10.74 1.54 -5.26
CA ASP A 61 -11.27 2.45 -4.24
C ASP A 61 -10.86 2.05 -2.82
N LEU A 62 -10.71 0.74 -2.55
CA LEU A 62 -10.29 0.22 -1.23
C LEU A 62 -8.82 0.55 -0.93
N VAL A 63 -7.93 0.32 -1.89
CA VAL A 63 -6.49 0.52 -1.70
C VAL A 63 -6.02 1.93 -2.08
N GLY A 64 -6.93 2.74 -2.63
CA GLY A 64 -6.62 4.01 -3.24
C GLY A 64 -5.97 3.85 -4.62
N VAL A 65 -6.10 4.89 -5.45
CA VAL A 65 -5.18 5.07 -6.57
C VAL A 65 -3.80 5.32 -5.95
N PRO A 66 -2.71 4.68 -6.41
CA PRO A 66 -1.38 4.94 -5.87
C PRO A 66 -1.17 6.45 -5.82
N GLU A 67 -0.97 6.99 -4.62
CA GLU A 67 -0.71 8.41 -4.42
C GLU A 67 0.42 8.78 -5.36
N ILE A 68 0.13 9.69 -6.29
CA ILE A 68 1.13 10.18 -7.23
C ILE A 68 2.18 10.84 -6.36
N ILE A 69 3.38 10.25 -6.31
CA ILE A 69 4.51 10.83 -5.57
C ILE A 69 4.65 12.28 -6.01
N SER A 70 4.45 13.21 -5.06
CA SER A 70 4.32 14.62 -5.38
C SER A 70 5.57 15.15 -6.09
N LYS A 71 5.39 16.14 -6.97
CA LYS A 71 6.54 16.77 -7.68
C LYS A 71 7.56 17.32 -6.69
N ASP A 72 7.10 17.83 -5.54
CA ASP A 72 7.96 18.37 -4.48
C ASP A 72 8.79 17.30 -3.78
N VAL A 73 8.23 16.12 -3.50
CA VAL A 73 8.99 14.99 -2.97
C VAL A 73 10.00 14.50 -4.02
N LEU A 74 9.58 14.32 -5.27
CA LEU A 74 10.47 13.91 -6.34
C LEU A 74 11.63 14.90 -6.56
N ALA A 75 11.42 16.20 -6.34
CA ALA A 75 12.48 17.20 -6.44
C ALA A 75 13.57 17.00 -5.38
N LYS A 76 13.22 16.51 -4.18
CA LYS A 76 14.08 16.43 -2.99
C LYS A 76 14.80 15.08 -2.79
N VAL A 77 14.70 14.16 -3.75
CA VAL A 77 15.33 12.83 -3.68
C VAL A 77 16.52 12.69 -4.64
N PRO A 78 17.42 11.70 -4.40
CA PRO A 78 18.51 11.38 -5.32
C PRO A 78 18.02 11.08 -6.74
N LYS A 79 18.85 11.40 -7.75
CA LYS A 79 18.49 11.22 -9.16
C LYS A 79 18.05 9.78 -9.48
N GLY A 80 18.79 8.77 -9.03
CA GLY A 80 18.42 7.37 -9.24
C GLY A 80 17.05 7.00 -8.67
N LEU A 81 16.72 7.49 -7.47
CA LEU A 81 15.43 7.25 -6.83
C LEU A 81 14.30 7.97 -7.57
N ARG A 82 14.55 9.19 -8.04
CA ARG A 82 13.61 9.93 -8.90
C ARG A 82 13.36 9.20 -10.22
N ASP A 83 14.43 8.69 -10.83
CA ASP A 83 14.35 7.96 -12.10
C ASP A 83 13.59 6.64 -11.93
N LEU A 84 13.79 5.92 -10.80
CA LEU A 84 13.00 4.75 -10.44
C LEU A 84 11.51 5.09 -10.32
N ALA A 85 11.18 6.10 -9.52
CA ALA A 85 9.79 6.52 -9.29
C ALA A 85 9.08 6.86 -10.61
N ARG A 86 9.76 7.54 -11.54
CA ARG A 86 9.22 7.89 -12.86
C ARG A 86 9.06 6.70 -13.80
N LYS A 87 10.05 5.81 -13.86
CA LYS A 87 10.08 4.71 -14.84
C LYS A 87 9.25 3.51 -14.42
N ARG A 88 9.30 3.15 -13.14
CA ARG A 88 8.78 1.87 -12.61
C ARG A 88 7.86 2.03 -11.42
N GLY A 89 7.82 3.20 -10.78
CA GLY A 89 7.13 3.42 -9.51
C GLY A 89 5.67 2.93 -9.51
N LYS A 90 4.90 3.23 -10.56
CA LYS A 90 3.51 2.77 -10.68
C LYS A 90 3.40 1.24 -10.80
N GLU A 91 4.30 0.60 -11.54
CA GLU A 91 4.27 -0.85 -11.79
C GLU A 91 4.66 -1.65 -10.55
N ILE A 92 5.66 -1.18 -9.80
CA ILE A 92 6.15 -1.85 -8.59
C ILE A 92 5.40 -1.42 -7.33
N GLY A 93 4.41 -0.52 -7.45
CA GLY A 93 3.62 -0.02 -6.33
C GLY A 93 4.43 0.83 -5.33
N LEU A 94 5.39 1.62 -5.84
CA LEU A 94 6.18 2.55 -5.04
C LEU A 94 5.33 3.75 -4.61
N GLN A 95 5.16 3.93 -3.31
CA GLN A 95 4.37 5.01 -2.72
C GLN A 95 5.26 6.15 -2.19
N GLU A 96 4.67 7.30 -1.87
CA GLU A 96 5.41 8.45 -1.33
C GLU A 96 6.11 8.12 -0.01
N GLN A 97 5.46 7.34 0.87
CA GLN A 97 6.08 6.83 2.10
C GLN A 97 7.32 5.97 1.84
N ASP A 98 7.29 5.13 0.79
CA ASP A 98 8.44 4.32 0.41
C ASP A 98 9.58 5.21 -0.07
N VAL A 99 9.26 6.26 -0.83
CA VAL A 99 10.26 7.23 -1.32
C VAL A 99 10.92 7.99 -0.17
N GLU A 100 10.15 8.45 0.82
CA GLU A 100 10.71 9.12 2.00
C GLU A 100 11.55 8.16 2.85
N MET A 101 11.17 6.88 2.96
CA MET A 101 11.99 5.86 3.62
C MET A 101 13.31 5.62 2.85
N LEU A 102 13.21 5.33 1.55
CA LEU A 102 14.36 5.03 0.68
C LEU A 102 15.37 6.18 0.67
N LYS A 103 14.92 7.44 0.66
CA LYS A 103 15.77 8.63 0.74
C LYS A 103 16.72 8.65 1.95
N GLN A 104 16.36 7.98 3.05
CA GLN A 104 17.20 7.89 4.26
C GLN A 104 18.20 6.73 4.23
N ILE A 105 18.11 5.82 3.27
CA ILE A 105 18.91 4.59 3.25
C ILE A 105 20.33 4.87 2.77
N HIS A 106 21.28 4.31 3.51
CA HIS A 106 22.70 4.29 3.18
C HIS A 106 23.21 2.86 3.27
N PHE A 107 23.79 2.35 2.20
CA PHE A 107 24.40 1.02 2.16
C PHE A 107 25.92 1.15 2.24
N ARG A 108 26.52 0.63 3.33
CA ARG A 108 27.96 0.73 3.58
C ARG A 108 28.49 2.18 3.49
N GLY A 109 27.71 3.13 3.99
CA GLY A 109 28.04 4.56 3.97
C GLY A 109 27.82 5.27 2.62
N ARG A 110 27.37 4.57 1.58
CA ARG A 110 27.08 5.14 0.26
C ARG A 110 25.60 5.01 -0.08
N ARG A 111 25.10 5.92 -0.91
CA ARG A 111 23.73 5.84 -1.44
C ARG A 111 23.75 5.14 -2.80
N PRO A 112 22.69 4.38 -3.14
CA PRO A 112 22.49 3.93 -4.51
C PRO A 112 22.42 5.12 -5.47
N GLU A 113 23.07 5.00 -6.63
CA GLU A 113 23.13 6.07 -7.62
C GLU A 113 22.14 5.85 -8.78
N LYS A 114 21.99 4.59 -9.21
CA LYS A 114 21.18 4.22 -10.37
C LYS A 114 19.79 3.75 -9.99
N SER A 115 18.84 3.88 -10.92
CA SER A 115 17.45 3.44 -10.70
C SER A 115 17.35 1.96 -10.37
N GLU A 116 18.18 1.13 -11.00
CA GLU A 116 18.17 -0.32 -10.83
C GLU A 116 18.62 -0.72 -9.41
N ASP A 117 19.60 -0.01 -8.86
CA ASP A 117 20.08 -0.23 -7.50
C ASP A 117 18.99 0.13 -6.46
N TRP A 118 18.27 1.24 -6.70
CA TRP A 118 17.14 1.64 -5.86
C TRP A 118 15.98 0.63 -5.93
N GLU A 119 15.72 0.05 -7.10
CA GLU A 119 14.68 -0.99 -7.27
C GLU A 119 15.02 -2.23 -6.44
N LEU A 120 16.28 -2.68 -6.48
CA LEU A 120 16.74 -3.82 -5.67
C LEU A 120 16.56 -3.57 -4.17
N VAL A 121 16.92 -2.37 -3.69
CA VAL A 121 16.74 -1.99 -2.29
C VAL A 121 15.25 -2.00 -1.92
N PHE A 122 14.40 -1.38 -2.73
CA PHE A 122 12.96 -1.34 -2.50
C PHE A 122 12.34 -2.75 -2.43
N LEU A 123 12.62 -3.59 -3.41
CA LEU A 123 12.09 -4.96 -3.47
C LEU A 123 12.57 -5.81 -2.29
N PHE A 124 13.82 -5.62 -1.86
CA PHE A 124 14.36 -6.28 -0.68
C PHE A 124 13.64 -5.86 0.60
N LEU A 125 13.39 -4.54 0.78
CA LEU A 125 12.66 -4.02 1.94
C LEU A 125 11.22 -4.49 1.96
N LYS A 126 10.50 -4.43 0.83
CA LYS A 126 9.15 -4.97 0.69
C LYS A 126 9.08 -6.43 1.10
N ARG A 127 10.06 -7.25 0.68
CA ARG A 127 10.12 -8.66 1.05
C ARG A 127 10.34 -8.89 2.55
N ILE A 128 11.07 -8.01 3.23
CA ILE A 128 11.37 -8.13 4.66
C ILE A 128 10.24 -7.56 5.53
N LEU A 129 9.63 -6.45 5.10
CA LEU A 129 8.63 -5.70 5.87
C LEU A 129 7.20 -6.22 5.66
N GLY A 130 6.95 -7.03 4.62
CA GLY A 130 5.68 -7.70 4.35
C GLY A 130 4.87 -7.08 3.23
#